data_AF-A0AAV2YYF2-F1
#
_entry.id   AF-A0AAV2YYF2-F1
#
_cell.length_a   1.000
_cell.length_b   1.000
_cell.length_c   1.000
_cell.angle_alpha   90.00
_cell.angle_beta   90.00
_cell.angle_gamma   90.00
#
_symmetry.space_group_name_H-M   'P 1'
#
loop_
_entity.id
_entity.type
_entity.pdbx_description
1 polymer ?
#
loop_
_entity_poly.entity_id
_entity_poly.type
_entity_poly.pdbx_seq_one_letter_code
_entity_poly.pdbx_strand_id
1 'polypeptide(L)'
;MQPHEPRLTKVRQLMVRLGSIKHCHHLRQAGELMPVQDNATRRSRTYKMLQRFFDIINVVDQTDVALVDCIPTARKTMQLKLLYGDLQYLESVNKLLHCSNVF
;
A
#
# COMPACT_ATOMS: atom_id res chain seq x y z
N MET A 1 12.47 15.84 -3.52
CA MET A 1 11.36 14.99 -3.02
C MET A 1 10.34 14.84 -4.15
N GLN A 2 10.05 13.63 -4.63
CA GLN A 2 9.22 13.41 -5.82
C GLN A 2 7.73 13.75 -5.59
N PRO A 3 7.01 14.27 -6.60
CA PRO A 3 5.64 14.79 -6.49
C PRO A 3 4.52 13.73 -6.34
N HIS A 4 4.83 12.52 -5.86
CA HIS A 4 3.85 11.43 -5.69
C HIS A 4 3.16 11.42 -4.31
N GLU A 5 3.63 12.24 -3.37
CA GLU A 5 3.15 12.39 -2.00
C GLU A 5 1.61 12.52 -1.86
N PRO A 6 0.91 13.44 -2.56
CA PRO A 6 -0.52 13.67 -2.30
C PRO A 6 -1.41 12.49 -2.72
N ARG A 7 -0.93 11.62 -3.63
CA ARG A 7 -1.68 10.43 -4.06
C ARG A 7 -1.60 9.30 -3.03
N LEU A 8 -0.51 9.23 -2.27
CA LEU A 8 -0.24 8.19 -1.29
C LEU A 8 -0.78 8.51 0.10
N THR A 9 -1.06 9.80 0.40
CA THR A 9 -1.56 10.26 1.69
C THR A 9 -2.77 9.46 2.18
N LYS A 10 -3.76 9.22 1.31
CA LYS A 10 -4.96 8.45 1.68
C LYS A 10 -4.66 7.00 2.04
N VAL A 11 -3.79 6.35 1.27
CA VAL A 11 -3.38 4.96 1.54
C VAL A 11 -2.59 4.89 2.84
N ARG A 12 -1.69 5.85 3.11
CA ARG A 12 -0.97 5.93 4.38
C ARG A 12 -1.93 6.10 5.57
N GLN A 13 -2.89 7.02 5.46
CA GLN A 13 -3.91 7.21 6.50
C GLN A 13 -4.73 5.94 6.71
N LEU A 14 -5.12 5.25 5.62
CA LEU A 14 -5.82 3.98 5.70
C LEU A 14 -4.99 2.92 6.45
N MET A 15 -3.71 2.77 6.12
CA MET A 15 -2.80 1.83 6.79
C MET A 15 -2.65 2.13 8.28
N VAL A 16 -2.60 3.42 8.66
CA VAL A 16 -2.55 3.82 10.07
C VAL A 16 -3.85 3.46 10.79
N ARG A 17 -5.02 3.75 10.19
CA ARG A 17 -6.32 3.45 10.81
C ARG A 17 -6.56 1.95 10.92
N LEU A 18 -6.19 1.18 9.90
CA LEU A 18 -6.23 -0.29 9.92
C LEU A 18 -5.28 -0.88 10.97
N GLY A 19 -4.26 -0.14 11.40
CA GLY A 19 -3.35 -0.52 12.48
C GLY A 19 -3.98 -0.50 13.88
N SER A 20 -5.21 -0.02 14.02
CA SER A 20 -5.97 -0.13 15.28
C SER A 20 -6.23 -1.60 15.65
N ILE A 21 -6.28 -1.89 16.96
CA ILE A 21 -6.52 -3.24 17.50
C ILE A 21 -7.82 -3.83 16.91
N LYS A 22 -8.88 -3.02 16.82
CA LYS A 22 -10.18 -3.42 16.27
C LYS A 22 -10.03 -3.90 14.82
N HIS A 23 -9.41 -3.09 13.97
CA HIS A 23 -9.27 -3.40 12.55
C HIS A 23 -8.28 -4.53 12.28
N CYS A 24 -7.18 -4.60 13.04
CA CYS A 24 -6.27 -5.73 13.02
C CYS A 24 -6.97 -7.04 13.36
N HIS A 25 -7.87 -7.04 14.33
CA HIS A 25 -8.67 -8.22 14.67
C HIS A 25 -9.55 -8.67 13.51
N HIS A 26 -10.27 -7.75 12.86
CA HIS A 26 -11.08 -8.08 11.68
C HIS A 26 -10.23 -8.60 10.52
N LEU A 27 -9.06 -8.00 10.26
CA LEU A 27 -8.14 -8.49 9.23
C LEU A 27 -7.67 -9.92 9.54
N ARG A 28 -7.36 -10.24 10.80
CA ARG A 28 -6.99 -11.61 11.20
C ARG A 28 -8.14 -12.60 10.99
N GLN A 29 -9.37 -12.21 11.31
CA GLN A 29 -10.56 -13.04 11.08
C GLN A 29 -10.78 -13.31 9.58
N ALA A 30 -10.46 -12.34 8.73
CA ALA A 30 -10.51 -12.49 7.27
C ALA A 30 -9.33 -13.29 6.69
N GLY A 31 -8.33 -13.68 7.50
CA GLY A 31 -7.12 -14.36 7.03
C GLY A 31 -6.13 -13.42 6.32
N GLU A 32 -6.30 -12.12 6.48
CA GLU A 32 -5.55 -11.10 5.75
C GLU A 32 -4.31 -10.60 6.48
N LEU A 33 -3.38 -10.06 5.68
CA LEU A 33 -2.11 -9.60 6.20
C LEU A 33 -2.22 -8.23 6.89
N MET A 34 -1.38 -8.01 7.91
CA MET A 34 -1.39 -6.77 8.70
C MET A 34 -0.95 -5.55 7.86
N PRO A 35 -1.52 -4.36 8.14
CA PRO A 35 -1.19 -3.13 7.44
C PRO A 35 0.27 -2.73 7.66
N VAL A 36 0.86 -2.09 6.65
CA VAL A 36 2.26 -1.64 6.68
C VAL A 36 2.28 -0.13 6.85
N GLN A 37 2.87 0.33 7.96
CA GLN A 37 3.09 1.76 8.20
C GLN A 37 4.36 2.24 7.46
N ASP A 38 4.23 3.35 6.73
CA ASP A 38 5.31 3.95 5.95
C ASP A 38 6.09 4.98 6.80
N ASN A 39 7.27 4.60 7.30
CA ASN A 39 8.22 5.53 7.90
C ASN A 39 9.14 6.04 6.79
N ALA A 40 8.64 7.01 6.03
CA ALA A 40 9.28 8.04 5.18
C ALA A 40 10.55 7.76 4.34
N THR A 41 11.13 6.56 4.28
CA THR A 41 12.38 6.36 3.54
C THR A 41 12.42 4.99 2.85
N ARG A 42 12.70 5.06 1.54
CA ARG A 42 12.98 3.96 0.59
C ARG A 42 11.75 3.44 -0.18
N ARG A 43 11.78 3.69 -1.49
CA ARG A 43 10.86 3.23 -2.56
C ARG A 43 10.30 1.81 -2.39
N SER A 44 11.11 0.89 -1.87
CA SER A 44 10.71 -0.49 -1.59
C SER A 44 9.61 -0.60 -0.53
N ARG A 45 9.54 0.32 0.45
CA ARG A 45 8.45 0.35 1.44
C ARG A 45 7.16 0.90 0.85
N THR A 46 7.22 1.94 0.01
CA THR A 46 6.05 2.41 -0.74
C THR A 46 5.47 1.32 -1.63
N TYR A 47 6.34 0.56 -2.31
CA TYR A 47 5.94 -0.63 -3.07
C TYR A 47 5.23 -1.68 -2.18
N LYS A 48 5.83 -2.05 -1.04
CA LYS A 48 5.23 -3.01 -0.08
C LYS A 48 3.91 -2.52 0.50
N MET A 49 3.79 -1.23 0.79
CA MET A 49 2.56 -0.62 1.30
C MET A 49 1.45 -0.68 0.25
N LEU A 50 1.74 -0.36 -1.02
CA LEU A 50 0.76 -0.46 -2.10
C LEU A 50 0.36 -1.90 -2.39
N GLN A 51 1.31 -2.83 -2.37
CA GLN A 51 1.01 -4.26 -2.46
C GLN A 51 0.02 -4.67 -1.36
N ARG A 52 0.35 -4.33 -0.10
CA ARG A 52 -0.52 -4.60 1.05
C ARG A 52 -1.90 -3.96 0.91
N PHE A 53 -1.96 -2.73 0.39
CA PHE A 53 -3.22 -2.05 0.14
C PHE A 53 -4.11 -2.84 -0.83
N PHE A 54 -3.57 -3.34 -1.94
CA PHE A 54 -4.33 -4.12 -2.90
C PHE A 54 -4.74 -5.49 -2.37
N ASP A 55 -3.95 -6.09 -1.48
CA ASP A 55 -4.34 -7.33 -0.80
C ASP A 55 -5.57 -7.10 0.11
N ILE A 56 -5.54 -6.07 0.95
CA ILE A 56 -6.53 -5.88 2.02
C ILE A 56 -7.80 -5.13 1.58
N ILE A 57 -7.75 -4.29 0.55
CA ILE A 57 -8.85 -3.36 0.24
C ILE A 57 -10.17 -4.07 -0.08
N ASN A 58 -10.12 -5.32 -0.55
CA ASN A 58 -11.29 -6.11 -0.89
C ASN A 58 -12.04 -6.65 0.34
N VAL A 59 -11.37 -6.77 1.49
CA VAL A 59 -11.99 -7.24 2.74
C VAL A 59 -12.34 -6.10 3.68
N VAL A 60 -11.89 -4.88 3.38
CA VAL A 60 -12.17 -3.70 4.19
C VAL A 60 -13.64 -3.33 4.03
N ASP A 61 -14.33 -3.21 5.16
CA ASP A 61 -15.71 -2.71 5.20
C ASP A 61 -15.75 -1.27 4.68
N GLN A 62 -16.38 -1.09 3.52
CA GLN A 62 -16.52 0.20 2.86
C GLN A 62 -17.53 1.12 3.56
N THR A 63 -18.33 0.57 4.49
CA THR A 63 -19.32 1.31 5.28
C THR A 63 -18.77 1.79 6.63
N ASP A 64 -17.58 1.34 7.04
CA ASP A 64 -16.94 1.80 8.27
C ASP A 64 -16.61 3.30 8.16
N VAL A 65 -17.34 4.13 8.90
CA VAL A 65 -17.17 5.59 8.95
C VAL A 65 -15.73 5.98 9.33
N ALA A 66 -15.04 5.15 10.12
CA ALA A 66 -13.65 5.39 10.47
C ALA A 66 -12.69 5.15 9.29
N LEU A 67 -13.09 4.43 8.24
CA LEU A 67 -12.23 4.10 7.10
C LEU A 67 -12.67 4.77 5.79
N VAL A 68 -13.96 5.07 5.62
CA VAL A 68 -14.57 5.55 4.37
C VAL A 68 -13.86 6.77 3.77
N ASP A 69 -13.43 7.72 4.60
CA ASP A 69 -12.71 8.92 4.15
C ASP A 69 -11.33 8.61 3.54
N CYS A 70 -10.72 7.53 4.00
CA CYS A 70 -9.39 7.07 3.60
C CYS A 70 -9.45 6.09 2.41
N ILE A 71 -10.61 5.51 2.11
CA ILE A 71 -10.78 4.65 0.94
C ILE A 71 -10.62 5.50 -0.34
N PRO A 72 -9.68 5.17 -1.23
CA PRO A 72 -9.53 5.89 -2.48
C PRO A 72 -10.72 5.62 -3.41
N THR A 73 -11.15 6.64 -4.15
CA THR A 73 -12.17 6.49 -5.19
C THR A 73 -11.66 5.61 -6.32
N ALA A 74 -12.55 5.00 -7.11
CA ALA A 74 -12.18 4.13 -8.23
C ALA A 74 -11.12 4.75 -9.17
N ARG A 75 -11.26 6.05 -9.50
CA ARG A 75 -10.27 6.80 -10.29
C ARG A 75 -8.90 6.85 -9.61
N LYS A 76 -8.85 7.10 -8.30
CA LYS A 76 -7.59 7.12 -7.54
C LYS A 76 -7.00 5.72 -7.41
N THR A 77 -7.82 4.69 -7.21
CA THR A 77 -7.39 3.28 -7.17
C THR A 77 -6.75 2.86 -8.49
N MET A 78 -7.31 3.26 -9.63
CA MET A 78 -6.71 3.04 -10.95
C MET A 78 -5.34 3.73 -11.08
N GLN A 79 -5.22 4.98 -10.64
CA GLN A 79 -3.94 5.70 -10.63
C GLN A 79 -2.90 5.04 -9.71
N LEU A 80 -3.33 4.51 -8.56
CA LEU A 80 -2.46 3.76 -7.65
C LEU A 80 -1.99 2.44 -8.28
N LYS A 81 -2.84 1.79 -9.09
CA LYS A 81 -2.49 0.56 -9.80
C LYS A 81 -1.41 0.80 -10.86
N LEU A 82 -1.51 1.90 -11.60
CA LEU A 82 -0.45 2.32 -12.53
C LEU A 82 0.87 2.57 -11.80
N LEU A 83 0.83 3.35 -10.72
CA LEU A 83 2.02 3.62 -9.89
C LEU A 83 2.63 2.33 -9.32
N TYR A 84 1.79 1.40 -8.87
CA TYR A 84 2.24 0.10 -8.37
C TYR A 84 2.96 -0.71 -9.45
N GLY A 85 2.45 -0.72 -10.68
CA GLY A 85 3.10 -1.34 -11.84
C GLY A 85 4.47 -0.74 -12.14
N ASP A 86 4.59 0.59 -12.16
CA ASP A 86 5.87 1.27 -12.37
C ASP A 86 6.89 0.92 -11.27
N LEU A 87 6.44 0.86 -10.02
CA LEU A 87 7.29 0.48 -8.88
C LEU A 87 7.69 -0.99 -8.95
N GLN A 88 6.80 -1.88 -9.38
CA GLN A 88 7.08 -3.31 -9.55
C GLN A 88 8.14 -3.54 -10.65
N TYR A 89 8.00 -2.85 -11.78
CA TYR A 89 8.98 -2.92 -12.86
C TYR A 89 10.35 -2.48 -12.37
N LEU A 90 10.42 -1.34 -11.69
CA LEU A 90 11.69 -0.79 -11.22
C LEU A 90 12.31 -1.64 -10.11
N GLU A 91 11.53 -2.23 -9.21
CA GLU A 91 12.03 -3.18 -8.22
C GLU A 91 12.57 -4.46 -8.89
N SER A 92 11.92 -4.93 -9.96
CA SER A 92 12.35 -6.09 -10.74
C SER A 92 13.67 -5.83 -11.48
N VAL A 93 13.79 -4.68 -12.16
CA VAL A 93 15.04 -4.26 -12.82
C VAL A 93 16.16 -4.11 -11.78
N ASN A 94 15.87 -3.51 -10.63
CA ASN A 94 16.87 -3.32 -9.58
C ASN A 94 17.36 -4.67 -9.02
N LYS A 95 16.47 -5.65 -8.84
CA LYS A 95 16.86 -7.01 -8.45
C LYS A 95 17.74 -7.67 -9.50
N LEU A 96 17.37 -7.58 -10.78
CA LEU A 96 18.16 -8.14 -11.87
C LEU A 96 19.57 -7.56 -11.91
N LEU A 97 19.69 -6.23 -11.87
CA LEU A 97 21.00 -5.55 -11.87
C LEU A 97 21.87 -5.98 -10.70
N HIS A 98 21.33 -6.03 -9.47
CA HIS A 98 22.10 -6.44 -8.30
C HIS A 98 22.45 -7.95 -8.30
N CYS A 99 21.64 -8.80 -8.94
CA CYS A 99 21.95 -10.22 -9.12
C CYS A 99 23.01 -10.45 -10.22
N SER A 100 23.05 -9.61 -11.25
CA SER A 100 24.02 -9.70 -12.35
C SER A 100 25.39 -9.10 -12.01
N ASN A 101 25.50 -8.32 -10.93
CA ASN A 101 26.73 -7.64 -10.52
C ASN A 101 27.59 -8.45 -9.54
N VAL A 102 27.39 -9.77 -9.50
CA VAL A 102 28.19 -10.74 -8.72
C VAL A 102 29.11 -11.50 -9.70
N PHE A 103 30.16 -10.83 -10.17
CA PHE A 103 31.30 -11.43 -10.87
C PHE A 103 32.60 -10.79 -10.37
#